data_AF-A0A7V5DBK7-F1
#
_entry.id   AF-A0A7V5DBK7-F1
#
_cell.length_a   1.000
_cell.length_b   1.000
_cell.length_c   1.000
_cell.angle_alpha   90.00
_cell.angle_beta   90.00
_cell.angle_gamma   90.00
#
_symmetry.space_group_name_H-M   'P 1'
#
loop_
_entity.id
_entity.type
_entity.pdbx_description
1 polymer ?
#
loop_
_entity_poly.entity_id
_entity_poly.type
_entity_poly.pdbx_seq_one_letter_code
_entity_poly.pdbx_strand_id
1 'polypeptide(L)'
;MKNFDYWKKLHDSNKLEEFSSDKAGLLWLKIKSIVRKELIAAFANEANLKLAQSALSKQFEELYKILSKDVSKSYQLLDGFIRKINKTQASKINTAQLVSELYKLKSFDWGGDYQNSLDKYLVSRYVKTHQSYEVLLSKFDTEISRAVQGYVLNSWYNHWSSILIEHIFKSHPAVLPTVGQIKSVDFFINDIPFDLKVTYLPAEFIKEKRKQKGFPVELTFLKQQALKSRIAFDKKAKPSDIQYEIVEKMKDRGDASCSKALSQLRQENLQILQEAQSNTKTLAKWLYENQGEMRFGSENRLFLVLVDTEDFNNSWKLKRNLDLLKPTIQNYLNNFDNKKIEDLKVTFSYKGKPQTFTALADIIFIVK
;
A
#
# COMPACT_ATOMS: atom_id res chain seq x y z
N MET A 1 12.90 -25.56 -22.30
CA MET A 1 12.17 -24.29 -22.53
C MET A 1 11.24 -24.08 -21.36
N LYS A 2 11.14 -22.86 -20.80
CA LYS A 2 10.24 -22.56 -19.68
C LYS A 2 8.78 -22.64 -20.15
N ASN A 3 8.08 -23.70 -19.75
CA ASN A 3 6.72 -23.99 -20.20
C ASN A 3 5.67 -23.38 -19.24
N PHE A 4 4.39 -23.63 -19.51
CA PHE A 4 3.29 -23.15 -18.66
C PHE A 4 3.45 -23.55 -17.18
N ASP A 5 3.77 -24.82 -16.92
CA ASP A 5 3.88 -25.35 -15.56
C ASP A 5 5.06 -24.79 -14.79
N TYR A 6 6.15 -24.44 -15.48
CA TYR A 6 7.28 -23.72 -14.89
C TYR A 6 6.83 -22.38 -14.29
N TRP A 7 6.14 -21.55 -15.09
CA TRP A 7 5.66 -20.24 -14.63
C TRP A 7 4.58 -20.39 -13.56
N LYS A 8 3.67 -21.35 -13.72
CA LYS A 8 2.67 -21.66 -12.70
C LYS A 8 3.32 -21.99 -11.35
N LYS A 9 4.33 -22.87 -11.34
CA LYS A 9 5.07 -23.25 -10.12
C LYS A 9 5.73 -22.04 -9.46
N LEU A 10 6.37 -21.17 -10.23
CA LEU A 10 7.00 -19.95 -9.70
C LEU A 10 5.97 -18.99 -9.10
N HIS A 11 4.87 -18.71 -9.80
CA HIS A 11 3.80 -17.86 -9.30
C HIS A 11 3.17 -18.43 -8.02
N ASP A 12 2.82 -19.73 -8.00
CA ASP A 12 2.19 -20.37 -6.84
C ASP A 12 3.13 -20.40 -5.62
N SER A 13 4.45 -20.38 -5.86
CA SER A 13 5.49 -20.29 -4.82
C SER A 13 5.87 -18.85 -4.46
N ASN A 14 5.16 -17.82 -4.98
CA ASN A 14 5.46 -16.39 -4.84
C ASN A 14 6.90 -16.00 -5.27
N LYS A 15 7.47 -16.68 -6.26
CA LYS A 15 8.79 -16.38 -6.83
C LYS A 15 8.60 -15.58 -8.13
N LEU A 16 8.47 -14.26 -8.02
CA LEU A 16 8.09 -13.40 -9.15
C LEU A 16 9.27 -12.70 -9.85
N GLU A 17 10.50 -12.84 -9.35
CA GLU A 17 11.69 -12.15 -9.89
C GLU A 17 11.87 -12.39 -11.40
N GLU A 18 11.86 -13.66 -11.83
CA GLU A 18 12.09 -14.04 -13.24
C GLU A 18 11.04 -13.49 -14.22
N PHE A 19 9.83 -13.18 -13.75
CA PHE A 19 8.77 -12.63 -14.60
C PHE A 19 9.10 -11.23 -15.13
N SER A 20 10.03 -10.52 -14.48
CA SER A 20 10.44 -9.16 -14.86
C SER A 20 11.48 -9.15 -15.98
N SER A 21 12.17 -10.27 -16.20
CA SER A 21 13.28 -10.38 -17.17
C SER A 21 12.97 -11.32 -18.34
N ASP A 22 11.88 -12.09 -18.27
CA ASP A 22 11.56 -13.13 -19.24
C ASP A 22 10.22 -12.84 -19.93
N LYS A 23 10.26 -12.69 -21.27
CA LYS A 23 9.07 -12.36 -22.05
C LYS A 23 8.01 -13.47 -22.00
N ALA A 24 8.39 -14.74 -21.88
CA ALA A 24 7.41 -15.82 -21.77
C ALA A 24 6.73 -15.79 -20.39
N GLY A 25 7.48 -15.47 -19.33
CA GLY A 25 6.92 -15.27 -17.99
C GLY A 25 5.95 -14.09 -17.94
N LEU A 26 6.34 -12.96 -18.50
CA LEU A 26 5.46 -11.80 -18.57
C LEU A 26 4.20 -12.06 -19.38
N LEU A 27 4.30 -12.77 -20.52
CA LEU A 27 3.12 -13.25 -21.27
C LEU A 27 2.18 -14.05 -20.38
N TRP A 28 2.73 -14.95 -19.56
CA TRP A 28 1.94 -15.76 -18.64
C TRP A 28 1.15 -14.90 -17.63
N LEU A 29 1.76 -13.85 -17.07
CA LEU A 29 1.07 -12.91 -16.18
C LEU A 29 -0.01 -12.11 -16.91
N LYS A 30 0.30 -11.56 -18.08
CA LYS A 30 -0.68 -10.80 -18.87
C LYS A 30 -1.90 -11.67 -19.21
N ILE A 31 -1.68 -12.93 -19.61
CA ILE A 31 -2.77 -13.87 -19.87
C ILE A 31 -3.54 -14.16 -18.58
N LYS A 32 -2.85 -14.41 -17.46
CA LYS A 32 -3.50 -14.64 -16.16
C LYS A 32 -4.48 -13.53 -15.77
N SER A 33 -4.21 -12.29 -16.19
CA SER A 33 -5.11 -11.15 -15.95
C SER A 33 -6.47 -11.31 -16.63
N ILE A 34 -6.53 -12.02 -17.75
CA ILE A 34 -7.77 -12.23 -18.51
C ILE A 34 -8.38 -13.62 -18.28
N VAL A 35 -7.81 -14.46 -17.40
CA VAL A 35 -8.38 -15.78 -17.04
C VAL A 35 -9.57 -15.59 -16.08
N ARG A 36 -10.66 -15.06 -16.64
CA ARG A 36 -12.01 -14.99 -16.09
C ARG A 36 -12.96 -15.39 -17.21
N LYS A 37 -14.05 -16.10 -16.90
CA LYS A 37 -14.96 -16.70 -17.89
C LYS A 37 -15.35 -15.73 -19.02
N GLU A 38 -15.76 -14.53 -18.66
CA GLU A 38 -16.18 -13.51 -19.63
C GLU A 38 -15.00 -12.89 -20.40
N LEU A 39 -13.88 -12.62 -19.71
CA LEU A 39 -12.71 -11.97 -20.32
C LEU A 39 -11.98 -12.88 -21.31
N ILE A 40 -11.76 -14.15 -20.95
CA ILE A 40 -11.05 -15.09 -21.83
C ILE A 40 -11.88 -15.40 -23.08
N ALA A 41 -13.21 -15.51 -22.94
CA ALA A 41 -14.12 -15.70 -24.07
C ALA A 41 -14.12 -14.47 -24.98
N ALA A 42 -14.19 -13.26 -24.41
CA ALA A 42 -14.12 -12.01 -25.18
C ALA A 42 -12.79 -11.86 -25.92
N PHE A 43 -11.67 -12.18 -25.26
CA PHE A 43 -10.35 -12.15 -25.89
C PHE A 43 -10.24 -13.18 -27.02
N ALA A 44 -10.67 -14.42 -26.79
CA ALA A 44 -10.64 -15.47 -27.80
C ALA A 44 -11.43 -15.07 -29.05
N ASN A 45 -12.61 -14.48 -28.88
CA ASN A 45 -13.41 -13.96 -30.00
C ASN A 45 -12.69 -12.80 -30.72
N GLU A 46 -12.16 -11.81 -30.00
CA GLU A 46 -11.46 -10.66 -30.60
C GLU A 46 -10.18 -11.07 -31.35
N ALA A 47 -9.47 -12.08 -30.84
CA ALA A 47 -8.27 -12.64 -31.45
C ALA A 47 -8.56 -13.72 -32.52
N ASN A 48 -9.84 -14.00 -32.82
CA ASN A 48 -10.27 -15.09 -33.71
C ASN A 48 -9.69 -16.47 -33.35
N LEU A 49 -9.59 -16.76 -32.06
CA LEU A 49 -9.11 -18.02 -31.50
C LEU A 49 -10.28 -18.91 -31.10
N LYS A 50 -10.22 -20.19 -31.49
CA LYS A 50 -11.12 -21.24 -30.98
C LYS A 50 -10.38 -22.04 -29.92
N LEU A 51 -10.82 -21.93 -28.68
CA LEU A 51 -10.30 -22.73 -27.57
C LEU A 51 -11.13 -24.02 -27.46
N ALA A 52 -10.46 -25.17 -27.48
CA ALA A 52 -11.11 -26.47 -27.37
C ALA A 52 -11.49 -26.81 -25.92
N GLN A 53 -10.76 -26.24 -24.94
CA GLN A 53 -10.98 -26.54 -23.53
C GLN A 53 -12.15 -25.73 -22.95
N SER A 54 -12.90 -26.33 -22.03
CA SER A 54 -14.01 -25.69 -21.33
C SER A 54 -13.64 -25.21 -19.91
N ALA A 55 -12.73 -25.91 -19.24
CA ALA A 55 -12.26 -25.53 -17.89
C ALA A 55 -11.28 -24.34 -17.96
N LEU A 56 -11.49 -23.32 -17.13
CA LEU A 56 -10.67 -22.08 -17.13
C LEU A 56 -9.16 -22.34 -16.98
N SER A 57 -8.77 -23.29 -16.13
CA SER A 57 -7.36 -23.65 -15.95
C SER A 57 -6.75 -24.25 -17.21
N LYS A 58 -7.53 -25.03 -17.96
CA LYS A 58 -7.11 -25.64 -19.23
C LYS A 58 -7.16 -24.66 -20.40
N GLN A 59 -8.12 -23.75 -20.41
CA GLN A 59 -8.14 -22.62 -21.35
C GLN A 59 -6.93 -21.70 -21.14
N PHE A 60 -6.51 -21.47 -19.90
CA PHE A 60 -5.30 -20.71 -19.61
C PHE A 60 -4.06 -21.38 -20.19
N GLU A 61 -3.89 -22.68 -19.94
CA GLU A 61 -2.78 -23.48 -20.48
C GLU A 61 -2.78 -23.49 -22.02
N GLU A 62 -3.94 -23.73 -22.63
CA GLU A 62 -4.14 -23.73 -24.09
C GLU A 62 -3.80 -22.37 -24.70
N LEU A 63 -4.35 -21.29 -24.14
CA LEU A 63 -4.14 -19.94 -24.62
C LEU A 63 -2.66 -19.53 -24.52
N TYR A 64 -2.01 -19.88 -23.41
CA TYR A 64 -0.57 -19.65 -23.25
C TYR A 64 0.24 -20.39 -24.32
N LYS A 65 -0.08 -21.66 -24.62
CA LYS A 65 0.59 -22.42 -25.68
C LYS A 65 0.41 -21.80 -27.07
N ILE A 66 -0.78 -21.27 -27.36
CA ILE A 66 -1.07 -20.59 -28.63
C ILE A 66 -0.26 -19.30 -28.74
N LEU A 67 -0.36 -18.42 -27.73
CA LEU A 67 0.26 -17.09 -27.75
C LEU A 67 1.79 -17.14 -27.62
N SER A 68 2.35 -18.18 -26.99
CA SER A 68 3.81 -18.33 -26.87
C SER A 68 4.51 -18.61 -28.21
N LYS A 69 3.77 -18.93 -29.29
CA LYS A 69 4.35 -19.16 -30.62
C LYS A 69 4.90 -17.89 -31.26
N ASP A 70 4.29 -16.74 -30.97
CA ASP A 70 4.74 -15.42 -31.40
C ASP A 70 4.46 -14.42 -30.27
N VAL A 71 5.45 -14.27 -29.39
CA VAL A 71 5.32 -13.46 -28.17
C VAL A 71 5.12 -11.97 -28.51
N SER A 72 5.82 -11.46 -29.52
CA SER A 72 5.75 -10.04 -29.91
C SER A 72 4.37 -9.66 -30.42
N LYS A 73 3.80 -10.46 -31.34
CA LYS A 73 2.42 -10.24 -31.83
C LYS A 73 1.39 -10.42 -30.71
N SER A 74 1.59 -11.43 -29.87
CA SER A 74 0.69 -11.72 -28.75
C SER A 74 0.64 -10.59 -27.72
N TYR A 75 1.76 -9.92 -27.47
CA TYR A 75 1.81 -8.74 -26.61
C TYR A 75 0.91 -7.63 -27.14
N GLN A 76 1.03 -7.28 -28.42
CA GLN A 76 0.24 -6.20 -29.02
C GLN A 76 -1.26 -6.47 -28.92
N LEU A 77 -1.69 -7.70 -29.22
CA LEU A 77 -3.10 -8.10 -29.13
C LEU A 77 -3.61 -8.05 -27.68
N LEU A 78 -2.85 -8.64 -26.75
CA LEU A 78 -3.25 -8.76 -25.36
C LEU A 78 -3.26 -7.40 -24.65
N ASP A 79 -2.25 -6.57 -24.89
CA ASP A 79 -2.16 -5.24 -24.31
C ASP A 79 -3.29 -4.33 -24.82
N GLY A 80 -3.61 -4.39 -26.12
CA GLY A 80 -4.75 -3.69 -26.71
C GLY A 80 -6.08 -4.09 -26.07
N PHE A 81 -6.31 -5.40 -25.93
CA PHE A 81 -7.50 -5.93 -25.27
C PHE A 81 -7.60 -5.50 -23.80
N ILE A 82 -6.52 -5.63 -23.03
CA ILE A 82 -6.46 -5.22 -21.62
C ILE A 82 -6.77 -3.72 -21.48
N ARG A 83 -6.19 -2.86 -22.32
CA ARG A 83 -6.46 -1.42 -22.30
C ARG A 83 -7.93 -1.11 -22.59
N LYS A 84 -8.53 -1.81 -23.56
CA LYS A 84 -9.96 -1.69 -23.88
C LYS A 84 -10.86 -2.09 -22.71
N ILE A 85 -10.59 -3.23 -22.07
CA ILE A 85 -11.36 -3.68 -20.90
C ILE A 85 -11.20 -2.71 -19.73
N ASN A 86 -9.98 -2.23 -19.47
CA ASN A 86 -9.73 -1.26 -18.41
C ASN A 86 -10.50 0.04 -18.65
N LYS A 87 -10.55 0.55 -19.89
CA LYS A 87 -11.34 1.76 -20.22
C LYS A 87 -12.82 1.59 -19.85
N THR A 88 -13.39 0.41 -20.14
CA THR A 88 -14.77 0.05 -19.77
C THR A 88 -14.97 -0.12 -18.26
N GLN A 89 -14.00 -0.69 -17.54
CA GLN A 89 -14.07 -0.81 -16.08
C GLN A 89 -13.94 0.56 -15.40
N ALA A 90 -12.99 1.38 -15.86
CA ALA A 90 -12.71 2.72 -15.37
C ALA A 90 -13.90 3.66 -15.53
N SER A 91 -14.66 3.57 -16.63
CA SER A 91 -15.85 4.40 -16.86
C SER A 91 -17.00 4.14 -15.90
N LYS A 92 -16.97 3.03 -15.14
CA LYS A 92 -18.00 2.71 -14.13
C LYS A 92 -17.75 3.38 -12.78
N ILE A 93 -16.55 3.93 -12.56
CA ILE A 93 -16.17 4.52 -11.28
C ILE A 93 -16.54 6.00 -11.28
N ASN A 94 -17.54 6.38 -10.47
CA ASN A 94 -17.82 7.79 -10.19
C ASN A 94 -16.81 8.33 -9.16
N THR A 95 -15.67 8.81 -9.66
CA THR A 95 -14.58 9.31 -8.81
C THR A 95 -14.98 10.52 -7.96
N ALA A 96 -15.81 11.43 -8.50
CA ALA A 96 -16.28 12.60 -7.76
C ALA A 96 -17.14 12.22 -6.55
N GLN A 97 -18.11 11.31 -6.76
CA GLN A 97 -18.93 10.80 -5.66
C GLN A 97 -18.08 10.03 -4.64
N LEU A 98 -17.18 9.16 -5.10
CA LEU A 98 -16.33 8.37 -4.21
C LEU A 98 -15.46 9.25 -3.31
N VAL A 99 -14.85 10.30 -3.89
CA VAL A 99 -14.08 11.28 -3.12
C VAL A 99 -14.98 11.95 -2.08
N SER A 100 -16.17 12.42 -2.47
CA SER A 100 -17.13 13.04 -1.54
C SER A 100 -17.46 12.12 -0.34
N GLU A 101 -17.70 10.83 -0.59
CA GLU A 101 -17.92 9.84 0.48
C GLU A 101 -16.69 9.67 1.38
N LEU A 102 -15.49 9.55 0.79
CA LEU A 102 -14.24 9.41 1.55
C LEU A 102 -13.98 10.62 2.46
N TYR A 103 -14.41 11.83 2.08
CA TYR A 103 -14.29 13.03 2.91
C TYR A 103 -15.20 13.01 4.15
N LYS A 104 -16.24 12.16 4.19
CA LYS A 104 -17.12 12.02 5.37
C LYS A 104 -16.42 11.38 6.56
N LEU A 105 -15.35 10.61 6.36
CA LEU A 105 -14.55 10.06 7.45
C LEU A 105 -13.73 11.19 8.11
N LYS A 106 -14.03 11.49 9.38
CA LYS A 106 -13.40 12.60 10.13
C LYS A 106 -12.22 12.16 11.00
N SER A 107 -12.26 10.92 11.49
CA SER A 107 -11.23 10.32 12.33
C SER A 107 -10.82 8.95 11.78
N PHE A 108 -9.56 8.58 12.02
CA PHE A 108 -9.01 7.30 11.61
C PHE A 108 -8.49 6.56 12.84
N ASP A 109 -9.38 5.83 13.51
CA ASP A 109 -9.10 5.08 14.75
C ASP A 109 -9.58 3.64 14.55
N TRP A 110 -8.68 2.66 14.68
CA TRP A 110 -9.00 1.24 14.51
C TRP A 110 -9.79 0.67 15.69
N GLY A 111 -9.95 1.44 16.77
CA GLY A 111 -10.75 1.04 17.93
C GLY A 111 -10.12 -0.08 18.77
N GLY A 112 -8.81 -0.32 18.61
CA GLY A 112 -8.03 -1.19 19.50
C GLY A 112 -7.37 -2.41 18.86
N ASP A 113 -7.81 -2.82 17.67
CA ASP A 113 -7.16 -3.92 16.92
C ASP A 113 -6.25 -3.39 15.81
N TYR A 114 -4.95 -3.45 16.06
CA TYR A 114 -3.92 -3.05 15.08
C TYR A 114 -3.48 -4.20 14.16
N GLN A 115 -3.96 -5.43 14.39
CA GLN A 115 -3.55 -6.62 13.62
C GLN A 115 -4.49 -6.97 12.48
N ASN A 116 -5.54 -6.16 12.24
CA ASN A 116 -6.57 -6.38 11.22
C ASN A 116 -7.24 -7.77 11.33
N SER A 117 -7.52 -8.22 12.56
CA SER A 117 -8.18 -9.48 12.87
C SER A 117 -9.17 -9.25 14.01
N LEU A 118 -10.27 -8.57 13.67
CA LEU A 118 -11.30 -8.18 14.65
C LEU A 118 -11.83 -9.40 15.41
N ASP A 119 -11.92 -10.56 14.76
CA ASP A 119 -12.28 -11.84 15.37
C ASP A 119 -11.33 -12.23 16.51
N LYS A 120 -10.00 -12.20 16.28
CA LYS A 120 -9.00 -12.52 17.30
C LYS A 120 -9.00 -11.49 18.42
N TYR A 121 -9.16 -10.21 18.07
CA TYR A 121 -9.29 -9.15 19.07
C TYR A 121 -10.49 -9.40 19.98
N LEU A 122 -11.68 -9.63 19.42
CA LEU A 122 -12.90 -9.83 20.20
C LEU A 122 -12.81 -11.09 21.07
N VAL A 123 -12.30 -12.20 20.52
CA VAL A 123 -12.14 -13.46 21.27
C VAL A 123 -11.15 -13.31 22.42
N SER A 124 -9.97 -12.72 22.16
CA SER A 124 -8.93 -12.58 23.18
C SER A 124 -9.28 -11.56 24.25
N ARG A 125 -9.98 -10.48 23.89
CA ARG A 125 -10.25 -9.36 24.80
C ARG A 125 -11.53 -9.50 25.59
N TYR A 126 -12.55 -10.16 25.05
CA TYR A 126 -13.87 -10.24 25.67
C TYR A 126 -14.33 -11.68 25.96
N VAL A 127 -14.14 -12.61 25.03
CA VAL A 127 -14.66 -14.00 25.19
C VAL A 127 -13.84 -14.80 26.20
N LYS A 128 -12.50 -14.77 26.10
CA LYS A 128 -11.62 -15.56 26.96
C LYS A 128 -11.37 -14.94 28.34
N THR A 129 -11.81 -13.71 28.57
CA THR A 129 -11.47 -12.89 29.73
C THR A 129 -12.65 -12.60 30.65
N HIS A 130 -13.89 -12.68 30.17
CA HIS A 130 -15.09 -12.39 30.94
C HIS A 130 -15.99 -13.63 31.05
N GLN A 131 -16.18 -14.11 32.28
CA GLN A 131 -17.09 -15.23 32.56
C GLN A 131 -18.53 -14.79 32.84
N SER A 132 -18.73 -13.57 33.35
CA SER A 132 -20.07 -13.03 33.60
C SER A 132 -20.70 -12.56 32.29
N TYR A 133 -21.91 -13.06 32.04
CA TYR A 133 -22.73 -12.69 30.90
C TYR A 133 -23.11 -11.20 30.94
N GLU A 134 -23.45 -10.68 32.11
CA GLU A 134 -23.85 -9.30 32.35
C GLU A 134 -22.68 -8.34 32.10
N VAL A 135 -21.48 -8.71 32.54
CA VAL A 135 -20.26 -7.94 32.24
C VAL A 135 -20.03 -7.93 30.74
N LEU A 136 -20.11 -9.07 30.05
CA LEU A 136 -19.94 -9.13 28.61
C LEU A 136 -20.96 -8.26 27.87
N LEU A 137 -22.24 -8.29 28.27
CA LEU A 137 -23.27 -7.42 27.72
C LEU A 137 -22.92 -5.93 27.91
N SER A 138 -22.45 -5.54 29.10
CA SER A 138 -22.05 -4.14 29.36
C SER A 138 -20.91 -3.64 28.46
N LYS A 139 -20.10 -4.55 27.88
CA LYS A 139 -19.00 -4.21 26.96
C LYS A 139 -19.47 -3.89 25.55
N PHE A 140 -20.67 -4.29 25.15
CA PHE A 140 -21.19 -3.98 23.82
C PHE A 140 -21.32 -2.47 23.58
N ASP A 141 -21.97 -1.78 24.51
CA ASP A 141 -22.25 -0.35 24.36
C ASP A 141 -21.04 0.53 24.65
N THR A 142 -20.11 0.05 25.49
CA THR A 142 -18.98 0.86 25.99
C THR A 142 -17.69 0.68 25.19
N GLU A 143 -17.42 -0.52 24.67
CA GLU A 143 -16.12 -0.85 24.05
C GLU A 143 -16.25 -1.52 22.67
N ILE A 144 -17.00 -2.62 22.58
CA ILE A 144 -17.08 -3.46 21.38
C ILE A 144 -17.66 -2.67 20.20
N SER A 145 -18.75 -1.92 20.41
CA SER A 145 -19.37 -1.14 19.33
C SER A 145 -18.39 -0.16 18.71
N ARG A 146 -17.59 0.54 19.53
CA ARG A 146 -16.56 1.47 19.04
C ARG A 146 -15.46 0.74 18.27
N ALA A 147 -15.01 -0.41 18.77
CA ALA A 147 -13.98 -1.23 18.09
C ALA A 147 -14.45 -1.71 16.71
N VAL A 148 -15.67 -2.26 16.64
CA VAL A 148 -16.28 -2.75 15.41
C VAL A 148 -16.49 -1.59 14.42
N GLN A 149 -17.03 -0.46 14.87
CA GLN A 149 -17.23 0.73 14.03
C GLN A 149 -15.89 1.23 13.45
N GLY A 150 -14.87 1.40 14.29
CA GLY A 150 -13.54 1.85 13.85
C GLY A 150 -12.93 0.91 12.81
N TYR A 151 -13.00 -0.41 13.05
CA TYR A 151 -12.51 -1.41 12.11
C TYR A 151 -13.23 -1.35 10.76
N VAL A 152 -14.57 -1.31 10.76
CA VAL A 152 -15.38 -1.30 9.52
C VAL A 152 -15.15 -0.02 8.72
N LEU A 153 -15.20 1.15 9.38
CA LEU A 153 -15.03 2.45 8.71
C LEU A 153 -13.62 2.62 8.13
N ASN A 154 -12.58 2.23 8.87
CA ASN A 154 -11.21 2.33 8.37
C ASN A 154 -10.91 1.29 7.29
N SER A 155 -11.48 0.09 7.38
CA SER A 155 -11.36 -0.93 6.32
C SER A 155 -12.04 -0.48 5.03
N TRP A 156 -13.26 0.06 5.14
CA TRP A 156 -13.98 0.68 4.03
C TRP A 156 -13.19 1.82 3.40
N TYR A 157 -12.66 2.74 4.22
CA TYR A 157 -11.86 3.87 3.73
C TYR A 157 -10.60 3.41 3.02
N ASN A 158 -9.85 2.46 3.59
CA ASN A 158 -8.66 1.90 2.95
C ASN A 158 -8.98 1.21 1.64
N HIS A 159 -10.05 0.41 1.59
CA HIS A 159 -10.47 -0.29 0.38
C HIS A 159 -10.78 0.69 -0.76
N TRP A 160 -11.65 1.66 -0.50
CA TRP A 160 -12.11 2.60 -1.53
C TRP A 160 -11.06 3.62 -1.93
N SER A 161 -10.23 4.07 -0.98
CA SER A 161 -9.10 4.93 -1.34
C SER A 161 -8.01 4.19 -2.12
N SER A 162 -7.78 2.89 -1.87
CA SER A 162 -6.90 2.08 -2.74
C SER A 162 -7.45 1.97 -4.15
N ILE A 163 -8.76 1.68 -4.32
CA ILE A 163 -9.41 1.66 -5.65
C ILE A 163 -9.23 3.02 -6.36
N LEU A 164 -9.45 4.12 -5.62
CA LEU A 164 -9.28 5.47 -6.16
C LEU A 164 -7.85 5.74 -6.62
N ILE A 165 -6.85 5.39 -5.81
CA ILE A 165 -5.43 5.59 -6.15
C ILE A 165 -5.02 4.68 -7.32
N GLU A 166 -5.37 3.40 -7.30
CA GLU A 166 -5.13 2.48 -8.40
C GLU A 166 -5.72 2.99 -9.70
N HIS A 167 -6.94 3.56 -9.67
CA HIS A 167 -7.57 4.15 -10.85
C HIS A 167 -6.72 5.27 -11.47
N ILE A 168 -5.98 6.05 -10.67
CA ILE A 168 -5.05 7.07 -11.19
C ILE A 168 -3.94 6.42 -12.00
N PHE A 169 -3.28 5.37 -11.46
CA PHE A 169 -2.24 4.62 -12.17
C PHE A 169 -2.79 3.98 -13.44
N LYS A 170 -3.90 3.24 -13.32
CA LYS A 170 -4.53 2.48 -14.41
C LYS A 170 -5.08 3.37 -15.54
N SER A 171 -5.21 4.67 -15.30
CA SER A 171 -5.62 5.64 -16.32
C SER A 171 -4.46 6.23 -17.13
N HIS A 172 -3.21 5.95 -16.74
CA HIS A 172 -2.03 6.50 -17.41
C HIS A 172 -1.62 5.65 -18.64
N PRO A 173 -1.25 6.25 -19.78
CA PRO A 173 -0.87 5.49 -20.99
C PRO A 173 0.33 4.55 -20.80
N ALA A 174 1.33 4.95 -20.03
CA ALA A 174 2.52 4.14 -19.72
C ALA A 174 2.21 2.89 -18.85
N VAL A 175 1.01 2.82 -18.28
CA VAL A 175 0.60 1.71 -17.41
C VAL A 175 -0.27 0.74 -18.20
N LEU A 176 0.08 -0.55 -18.13
CA LEU A 176 -0.81 -1.64 -18.52
C LEU A 176 -1.43 -2.24 -17.26
N PRO A 177 -2.74 -2.08 -17.03
CA PRO A 177 -3.38 -2.56 -15.81
C PRO A 177 -3.60 -4.07 -15.82
N THR A 178 -3.79 -4.68 -14.65
CA THR A 178 -4.49 -5.98 -14.59
C THR A 178 -6.00 -5.74 -14.58
N VAL A 179 -6.73 -6.39 -15.50
CA VAL A 179 -8.20 -6.25 -15.66
C VAL A 179 -8.98 -7.35 -14.94
N GLY A 180 -8.32 -8.46 -14.66
CA GLY A 180 -8.70 -9.42 -13.63
C GLY A 180 -7.59 -9.47 -12.59
N GLN A 181 -7.99 -9.46 -11.31
CA GLN A 181 -7.04 -9.46 -10.19
C GLN A 181 -6.06 -10.63 -10.28
N ILE A 182 -4.77 -10.30 -10.14
CA ILE A 182 -3.68 -11.25 -10.02
C ILE A 182 -3.03 -11.00 -8.67
N LYS A 183 -2.65 -12.07 -7.99
CA LYS A 183 -1.94 -11.95 -6.73
C LYS A 183 -0.59 -11.26 -6.99
N SER A 184 -0.25 -10.25 -6.18
CA SER A 184 1.06 -9.58 -6.20
C SER A 184 1.40 -8.84 -7.50
N VAL A 185 0.41 -8.55 -8.35
CA VAL A 185 0.59 -7.74 -9.57
C VAL A 185 -0.69 -6.92 -9.81
N ASP A 186 -0.60 -5.60 -9.67
CA ASP A 186 -1.72 -4.68 -9.92
C ASP A 186 -1.68 -4.13 -11.35
N PHE A 187 -0.48 -3.86 -11.85
CA PHE A 187 -0.25 -3.34 -13.19
C PHE A 187 1.20 -3.58 -13.64
N PHE A 188 1.50 -3.23 -14.89
CA PHE A 188 2.82 -3.24 -15.48
C PHE A 188 3.20 -1.81 -15.91
N ILE A 189 4.45 -1.43 -15.66
CA ILE A 189 5.05 -0.19 -16.19
C ILE A 189 6.30 -0.62 -16.97
N ASN A 190 6.37 -0.29 -18.26
CA ASN A 190 7.44 -0.75 -19.16
C ASN A 190 7.71 -2.25 -19.07
N ASP A 191 6.63 -3.04 -19.13
CA ASP A 191 6.68 -4.51 -19.05
C ASP A 191 7.24 -5.08 -17.72
N ILE A 192 7.41 -4.24 -16.69
CA ILE A 192 7.76 -4.68 -15.34
C ILE A 192 6.47 -4.82 -14.52
N PRO A 193 6.14 -6.00 -13.97
CA PRO A 193 4.99 -6.17 -13.09
C PRO A 193 5.26 -5.48 -11.75
N PHE A 194 4.28 -4.75 -11.23
CA PHE A 194 4.33 -4.12 -9.91
C PHE A 194 3.06 -4.39 -9.11
N ASP A 195 3.25 -4.58 -7.81
CA ASP A 195 2.23 -4.46 -6.78
C ASP A 195 2.31 -3.05 -6.16
N LEU A 196 1.18 -2.37 -6.03
CA LEU A 196 1.09 -1.04 -5.47
C LEU A 196 0.89 -1.12 -3.96
N LYS A 197 1.81 -0.53 -3.20
CA LYS A 197 1.71 -0.41 -1.74
C LYS A 197 1.54 1.03 -1.32
N VAL A 198 0.34 1.39 -0.88
CA VAL A 198 0.08 2.69 -0.26
C VAL A 198 0.39 2.63 1.24
N THR A 199 1.31 3.47 1.70
CA THR A 199 1.76 3.52 3.11
C THR A 199 2.01 4.94 3.56
N TYR A 200 2.17 5.14 4.87
CA TYR A 200 2.74 6.36 5.44
C TYR A 200 4.24 6.20 5.65
N LEU A 201 4.93 7.27 5.99
CA LEU A 201 6.29 7.14 6.52
C LEU A 201 6.22 6.37 7.86
N PRO A 202 6.82 5.17 7.96
CA PRO A 202 6.59 4.31 9.13
C PRO A 202 7.13 4.93 10.42
N ALA A 203 6.35 4.87 11.50
CA ALA A 203 6.76 5.41 12.79
C ALA A 203 8.04 4.75 13.34
N GLU A 204 8.20 3.43 13.14
CA GLU A 204 9.43 2.73 13.55
C GLU A 204 10.64 3.14 12.69
N PHE A 205 10.45 3.44 11.40
CA PHE A 205 11.52 4.00 10.56
C PHE A 205 11.95 5.38 11.07
N ILE A 206 10.99 6.25 11.39
CA ILE A 206 11.26 7.57 11.98
C ILE A 206 12.04 7.41 13.29
N LYS A 207 11.60 6.52 14.18
CA LYS A 207 12.26 6.24 15.46
C LYS A 207 13.70 5.73 15.29
N GLU A 208 13.95 4.83 14.34
CA GLU A 208 15.31 4.38 14.01
C GLU A 208 16.18 5.54 13.52
N LYS A 209 15.66 6.38 12.63
CA LYS A 209 16.39 7.55 12.10
C LYS A 209 16.64 8.62 13.16
N ARG A 210 15.68 8.87 14.05
CA ARG A 210 15.86 9.74 15.22
C ARG A 210 17.01 9.24 16.09
N LYS A 211 17.06 7.93 16.39
CA LYS A 211 18.17 7.33 17.14
C LYS A 211 19.52 7.52 16.44
N GLN A 212 19.59 7.28 15.13
CA GLN A 212 20.83 7.46 14.34
C GLN A 212 21.33 8.91 14.35
N LYS A 213 20.42 9.89 14.40
CA LYS A 213 20.75 11.33 14.46
C LYS A 213 20.96 11.86 15.88
N GLY A 214 20.82 11.01 16.91
CA GLY A 214 20.89 11.44 18.31
C GLY A 214 19.67 12.24 18.78
N PHE A 215 18.58 12.23 18.02
CA PHE A 215 17.33 12.88 18.42
C PHE A 215 16.59 12.04 19.47
N PRO A 216 16.00 12.68 20.49
CA PRO A 216 15.15 11.98 21.45
C PRO A 216 13.93 11.35 20.77
N VAL A 217 13.34 10.32 21.36
CA VAL A 217 12.01 9.83 20.95
C VAL A 217 11.00 10.98 21.05
N GLU A 218 10.13 11.15 20.05
CA GLU A 218 9.23 12.32 19.93
C GLU A 218 8.42 12.57 21.20
N LEU A 219 7.75 11.52 21.72
CA LEU A 219 6.96 11.64 22.93
C LEU A 219 7.81 11.99 24.16
N THR A 220 9.04 11.45 24.24
CA THR A 220 9.97 11.78 25.33
C THR A 220 10.38 13.25 25.27
N PHE A 221 10.69 13.75 24.07
CA PHE A 221 10.99 15.16 23.84
C PHE A 221 9.80 16.05 24.23
N LEU A 222 8.60 15.75 23.74
CA LEU A 222 7.39 16.50 24.05
C LEU A 222 7.10 16.56 25.55
N LYS A 223 7.21 15.42 26.26
CA LYS A 223 7.06 15.38 27.73
C LYS A 223 8.06 16.28 28.44
N GLN A 224 9.32 16.27 28.02
CA GLN A 224 10.35 17.13 28.61
C GLN A 224 10.05 18.62 28.38
N GLN A 225 9.64 18.99 27.17
CA GLN A 225 9.31 20.38 26.84
C GLN A 225 8.03 20.85 27.54
N ALA A 226 7.04 19.97 27.71
CA ALA A 226 5.83 20.24 28.48
C ALA A 226 6.18 20.56 29.95
N LEU A 227 7.03 19.74 30.59
CA LEU A 227 7.48 19.98 31.96
C LEU A 227 8.23 21.30 32.12
N LYS A 228 9.17 21.61 31.20
CA LYS A 228 9.89 22.89 31.18
C LYS A 228 8.95 24.08 31.04
N SER A 229 7.92 23.94 30.22
CA SER A 229 6.92 24.98 29.98
C SER A 229 5.81 24.97 31.03
N ARG A 230 5.87 24.12 32.08
CA ARG A 230 4.84 23.97 33.12
C ARG A 230 3.44 23.61 32.56
N ILE A 231 3.41 22.83 31.48
CA ILE A 231 2.18 22.28 30.89
C ILE A 231 1.87 20.96 31.59
N ALA A 232 0.71 20.90 32.27
CA ALA A 232 0.20 19.67 32.84
C ALA A 232 -0.43 18.77 31.76
N PHE A 233 -0.21 17.45 31.87
CA PHE A 233 -0.79 16.44 31.00
C PHE A 233 -1.06 15.14 31.78
N ASP A 234 -1.98 14.30 31.30
CA ASP A 234 -2.30 13.03 31.95
C ASP A 234 -1.20 11.98 31.70
N LYS A 235 -0.39 11.70 32.74
CA LYS A 235 0.71 10.72 32.65
C LYS A 235 0.23 9.27 32.52
N LYS A 236 -1.04 8.98 32.79
CA LYS A 236 -1.63 7.63 32.77
C LYS A 236 -2.35 7.34 31.44
N ALA A 237 -2.57 8.35 30.61
CA ALA A 237 -3.20 8.19 29.30
C ALA A 237 -2.34 7.37 28.32
N LYS A 238 -2.93 6.95 27.20
CA LYS A 238 -2.19 6.23 26.15
C LYS A 238 -1.17 7.16 25.50
N PRO A 239 -0.04 6.63 24.97
CA PRO A 239 1.00 7.44 24.36
C PRO A 239 0.51 8.46 23.30
N SER A 240 -0.43 8.06 22.44
CA SER A 240 -1.05 8.93 21.43
C SER A 240 -1.84 10.08 22.04
N ASP A 241 -2.59 9.80 23.12
CA ASP A 241 -3.44 10.78 23.79
C ASP A 241 -2.58 11.80 24.54
N ILE A 242 -1.49 11.35 25.17
CA ILE A 242 -0.49 12.23 25.79
C ILE A 242 0.16 13.14 24.74
N GLN A 243 0.56 12.57 23.61
CA GLN A 243 1.17 13.34 22.52
C GLN A 243 0.20 14.42 22.02
N TYR A 244 -1.05 14.05 21.76
CA TYR A 244 -2.09 14.98 21.34
C TYR A 244 -2.30 16.09 22.37
N GLU A 245 -2.52 15.74 23.65
CA GLU A 245 -2.78 16.72 24.72
C GLU A 245 -1.62 17.73 24.86
N ILE A 246 -0.37 17.25 24.84
CA ILE A 246 0.80 18.13 24.94
C ILE A 246 0.87 19.08 23.74
N VAL A 247 0.70 18.55 22.52
CA VAL A 247 0.81 19.34 21.29
C VAL A 247 -0.28 20.40 21.23
N GLU A 248 -1.54 20.06 21.52
CA GLU A 248 -2.63 21.04 21.51
C GLU A 248 -2.44 22.10 22.59
N LYS A 249 -2.08 21.72 23.83
CA LYS A 249 -1.80 22.71 24.89
C LYS A 249 -0.61 23.62 24.56
N MET A 250 0.40 23.11 23.86
CA MET A 250 1.51 23.94 23.36
C MET A 250 1.05 24.92 22.28
N LYS A 251 0.16 24.50 21.36
CA LYS A 251 -0.43 25.37 20.33
C LYS A 251 -1.31 26.45 20.96
N ASP A 252 -2.20 26.08 21.88
CA ASP A 252 -3.12 27.01 22.55
C ASP A 252 -2.36 28.08 23.33
N ARG A 253 -1.26 27.69 23.97
CA ARG A 253 -0.42 28.61 24.71
C ARG A 253 0.36 29.57 23.80
N GLY A 254 0.85 29.07 22.66
CA GLY A 254 1.46 29.88 21.60
C GLY A 254 2.71 30.69 21.97
N ASP A 255 3.29 30.49 23.16
CA ASP A 255 4.48 31.23 23.58
C ASP A 255 5.75 30.77 22.84
N ALA A 256 6.80 31.60 22.89
CA ALA A 256 8.03 31.35 22.16
C ALA A 256 8.70 30.00 22.51
N SER A 257 8.55 29.52 23.75
CA SER A 257 9.10 28.22 24.17
C SER A 257 8.34 27.07 23.53
N CYS A 258 7.01 27.12 23.57
CA CYS A 258 6.14 26.10 22.99
C CYS A 258 6.29 26.05 21.46
N SER A 259 6.24 27.21 20.79
CA SER A 259 6.42 27.27 19.33
C SER A 259 7.81 26.81 18.90
N LYS A 260 8.86 27.10 19.68
CA LYS A 260 10.22 26.58 19.41
C LYS A 260 10.29 25.07 19.55
N ALA A 261 9.66 24.50 20.57
CA ALA A 261 9.63 23.05 20.77
C ALA A 261 8.92 22.33 19.62
N LEU A 262 7.74 22.81 19.21
CA LEU A 262 6.99 22.23 18.08
C LEU A 262 7.74 22.40 16.76
N SER A 263 8.34 23.57 16.52
CA SER A 263 9.15 23.83 15.33
C SER A 263 10.39 22.94 15.25
N GLN A 264 11.08 22.74 16.39
CA GLN A 264 12.23 21.82 16.46
C GLN A 264 11.81 20.40 16.08
N LEU A 265 10.75 19.87 16.70
CA LEU A 265 10.26 18.51 16.40
C LEU A 265 9.91 18.36 14.91
N ARG A 266 9.23 19.37 14.36
CA ARG A 266 8.87 19.41 12.93
C ARG A 266 10.12 19.41 12.04
N GLN A 267 11.11 20.25 12.33
CA GLN A 267 12.35 20.32 11.55
C GLN A 267 13.13 19.00 11.58
N GLU A 268 13.22 18.35 12.75
CA GLU A 268 13.84 17.03 12.88
C GLU A 268 13.13 15.97 12.02
N ASN A 269 11.80 15.99 11.99
CA ASN A 269 11.01 15.06 11.18
C ASN A 269 11.12 15.37 9.68
N LEU A 270 11.16 16.65 9.29
CA LEU A 270 11.41 17.07 7.91
C LEU A 270 12.79 16.63 7.43
N GLN A 271 13.81 16.71 8.29
CA GLN A 271 15.15 16.23 7.95
C GLN A 271 15.15 14.71 7.68
N ILE A 272 14.40 13.93 8.45
CA ILE A 272 14.26 12.49 8.24
C ILE A 272 13.49 12.20 6.93
N LEU A 273 12.44 12.97 6.65
CA LEU A 273 11.69 12.86 5.39
C LEU A 273 12.59 13.17 4.18
N GLN A 274 13.36 14.26 4.24
CA GLN A 274 14.30 14.64 3.18
C GLN A 274 15.35 13.55 2.95
N GLU A 275 15.89 12.95 4.02
CA GLU A 275 16.80 11.81 3.91
C GLU A 275 16.13 10.64 3.17
N ALA A 276 14.90 10.29 3.55
CA ALA A 276 14.15 9.21 2.92
C ALA A 276 13.82 9.49 1.44
N GLN A 277 13.55 10.75 1.07
CA GLN A 277 13.33 11.18 -0.31
C GLN A 277 14.63 11.15 -1.13
N SER A 278 15.76 11.56 -0.54
CA SER A 278 17.06 11.56 -1.20
C SER A 278 17.61 10.16 -1.45
N ASN A 279 17.20 9.18 -0.64
CA ASN A 279 17.60 7.78 -0.75
C ASN A 279 16.40 6.84 -0.60
N THR A 280 15.55 6.83 -1.64
CA THR A 280 14.34 6.00 -1.69
C THR A 280 14.65 4.51 -1.55
N LYS A 281 15.81 4.05 -2.03
CA LYS A 281 16.26 2.65 -1.95
C LYS A 281 16.44 2.17 -0.51
N THR A 282 16.96 3.01 0.38
CA THR A 282 17.07 2.68 1.81
C THR A 282 15.70 2.51 2.45
N LEU A 283 14.75 3.41 2.16
CA LEU A 283 13.39 3.27 2.67
C LEU A 283 12.68 2.04 2.07
N ALA A 284 12.84 1.79 0.77
CA ALA A 284 12.24 0.63 0.10
C ALA A 284 12.75 -0.67 0.73
N LYS A 285 14.06 -0.81 0.91
CA LYS A 285 14.67 -1.92 1.65
C LYS A 285 14.05 -2.06 3.03
N TRP A 286 14.01 -0.99 3.82
CA TRP A 286 13.43 -1.02 5.16
C TRP A 286 11.97 -1.50 5.16
N LEU A 287 11.16 -1.05 4.20
CA LEU A 287 9.76 -1.46 4.03
C LEU A 287 9.65 -2.96 3.69
N TYR A 288 10.60 -3.52 2.94
CA TYR A 288 10.64 -4.96 2.67
C TYR A 288 11.08 -5.79 3.88
N GLU A 289 12.03 -5.29 4.68
CA GLU A 289 12.57 -6.02 5.84
C GLU A 289 11.59 -6.02 7.02
N ASN A 290 10.77 -4.98 7.15
CA ASN A 290 9.85 -4.75 8.26
C ASN A 290 8.38 -5.04 7.93
N GLN A 291 8.12 -5.91 6.96
CA GLN A 291 6.76 -6.36 6.64
C GLN A 291 6.19 -7.22 7.77
N GLY A 292 4.88 -7.16 7.98
CA GLY A 292 4.20 -8.13 8.85
C GLY A 292 4.29 -9.55 8.27
N GLU A 293 4.46 -10.56 9.12
CA GLU A 293 4.70 -11.96 8.73
C GLU A 293 3.62 -12.52 7.79
N MET A 294 2.35 -12.28 8.11
CA MET A 294 1.22 -12.68 7.26
C MET A 294 1.13 -11.95 5.92
N ARG A 295 1.93 -10.89 5.73
CA ARG A 295 1.96 -10.03 4.54
C ARG A 295 3.32 -10.08 3.82
N PHE A 296 4.19 -11.01 4.22
CA PHE A 296 5.49 -11.17 3.58
C PHE A 296 5.33 -11.45 2.08
N GLY A 297 6.01 -10.65 1.28
CA GLY A 297 6.11 -10.80 -0.17
C GLY A 297 7.45 -10.27 -0.69
N SER A 298 7.91 -10.88 -1.79
CA SER A 298 9.14 -10.48 -2.50
C SER A 298 8.84 -10.13 -3.97
N GLU A 299 7.58 -9.86 -4.29
CA GLU A 299 7.19 -9.23 -5.55
C GLU A 299 7.77 -7.83 -5.69
N ASN A 300 7.86 -7.36 -6.93
CA ASN A 300 8.20 -5.98 -7.21
C ASN A 300 7.12 -5.05 -6.66
N ARG A 301 7.51 -3.96 -6.00
CA ARG A 301 6.57 -3.03 -5.38
C ARG A 301 6.84 -1.60 -5.76
N LEU A 302 5.78 -0.90 -6.12
CA LEU A 302 5.77 0.55 -6.17
C LEU A 302 5.14 1.07 -4.88
N PHE A 303 5.90 1.74 -4.04
CA PHE A 303 5.39 2.32 -2.81
C PHE A 303 4.89 3.74 -3.05
N LEU A 304 3.68 4.02 -2.61
CA LEU A 304 3.15 5.38 -2.51
C LEU A 304 3.18 5.80 -1.05
N VAL A 305 4.18 6.61 -0.68
CA VAL A 305 4.40 7.08 0.70
C VAL A 305 3.74 8.43 0.89
N LEU A 306 2.70 8.48 1.74
CA LEU A 306 1.93 9.69 2.01
C LEU A 306 2.44 10.34 3.30
N VAL A 307 2.71 11.64 3.26
CA VAL A 307 3.19 12.42 4.41
C VAL A 307 2.54 13.80 4.43
N ASP A 308 1.74 14.08 5.47
CA ASP A 308 1.32 15.44 5.79
C ASP A 308 2.36 16.06 6.72
N THR A 309 3.07 17.09 6.24
CA THR A 309 4.23 17.66 6.97
C THR A 309 3.83 18.56 8.14
N GLU A 310 2.56 18.97 8.20
CA GLU A 310 2.00 19.68 9.36
C GLU A 310 1.61 18.69 10.46
N ASP A 311 1.09 17.51 10.08
CA ASP A 311 0.74 16.45 11.02
C ASP A 311 0.85 15.06 10.39
N PHE A 312 1.95 14.37 10.69
CA PHE A 312 2.25 13.05 10.14
C PHE A 312 1.16 12.01 10.49
N ASN A 313 0.45 12.17 11.62
CA ASN A 313 -0.63 11.27 12.02
C ASN A 313 -1.87 11.42 11.13
N ASN A 314 -2.01 12.56 10.44
CA ASN A 314 -3.12 12.87 9.55
C ASN A 314 -2.84 12.56 8.07
N SER A 315 -1.70 11.94 7.75
CA SER A 315 -1.33 11.53 6.38
C SER A 315 -2.37 10.64 5.69
N TRP A 316 -3.23 9.95 6.45
CA TRP A 316 -4.35 9.17 5.91
C TRP A 316 -5.34 10.00 5.09
N LYS A 317 -5.46 11.30 5.37
CA LYS A 317 -6.31 12.24 4.61
C LYS A 317 -5.80 12.47 3.19
N LEU A 318 -4.51 12.23 2.93
CA LEU A 318 -3.94 12.40 1.60
C LEU A 318 -4.41 11.32 0.61
N LYS A 319 -4.87 10.15 1.10
CA LYS A 319 -5.40 9.07 0.26
C LYS A 319 -6.61 9.47 -0.59
N ARG A 320 -7.35 10.50 -0.18
CA ARG A 320 -8.53 11.04 -0.88
C ARG A 320 -8.27 12.37 -1.59
N ASN A 321 -7.04 12.91 -1.52
CA ASN A 321 -6.69 14.20 -2.10
C ASN A 321 -6.21 14.02 -3.55
N LEU A 322 -7.15 14.02 -4.51
CA LEU A 322 -6.84 13.83 -5.92
C LEU A 322 -5.95 14.93 -6.51
N ASP A 323 -6.06 16.16 -6.00
CA ASP A 323 -5.31 17.31 -6.49
C ASP A 323 -3.80 17.18 -6.19
N LEU A 324 -3.45 16.45 -5.13
CA LEU A 324 -2.07 16.12 -4.82
C LEU A 324 -1.61 14.81 -5.47
N LEU A 325 -2.49 13.79 -5.45
CA LEU A 325 -2.17 12.45 -5.95
C LEU A 325 -1.95 12.43 -7.47
N LYS A 326 -2.88 12.99 -8.25
CA LYS A 326 -2.86 12.91 -9.72
C LYS A 326 -1.59 13.52 -10.32
N PRO A 327 -1.24 14.80 -10.08
CA PRO A 327 -0.07 15.39 -10.73
C PRO A 327 1.23 14.68 -10.33
N THR A 328 1.36 14.26 -9.07
CA THR A 328 2.57 13.58 -8.59
C THR A 328 2.74 12.20 -9.21
N ILE A 329 1.68 11.40 -9.26
CA ILE A 329 1.70 10.08 -9.90
C ILE A 329 1.93 10.20 -11.41
N GLN A 330 1.25 11.14 -12.08
CA GLN A 330 1.44 11.38 -13.51
C GLN A 330 2.87 11.80 -13.82
N ASN A 331 3.45 12.73 -13.05
CA ASN A 331 4.83 13.15 -13.24
C ASN A 331 5.81 11.98 -13.06
N TYR A 332 5.61 11.12 -12.06
CA TYR A 332 6.43 9.92 -11.91
C TYR A 332 6.33 9.00 -13.13
N LEU A 333 5.11 8.70 -13.59
CA LEU A 333 4.87 7.77 -14.70
C LEU A 333 5.39 8.33 -16.04
N ASN A 334 5.26 9.62 -16.28
CA ASN A 334 5.81 10.30 -17.46
C ASN A 334 7.35 10.21 -17.54
N ASN A 335 8.02 10.09 -16.41
CA ASN A 335 9.48 10.03 -16.31
C ASN A 335 10.02 8.61 -16.06
N PHE A 336 9.14 7.60 -15.98
CA PHE A 336 9.55 6.24 -15.61
C PHE A 336 10.46 5.60 -16.66
N ASP A 337 10.28 5.93 -17.94
CA ASP A 337 11.11 5.45 -19.06
C ASP A 337 12.60 5.82 -18.92
N ASN A 338 12.90 6.88 -18.16
CA ASN A 338 14.26 7.34 -17.91
C ASN A 338 14.97 6.51 -16.81
N LYS A 339 14.26 5.63 -16.11
CA LYS A 339 14.82 4.84 -15.00
C LYS A 339 15.57 3.61 -15.51
N LYS A 340 16.73 3.34 -14.90
CA LYS A 340 17.46 2.09 -15.13
C LYS A 340 16.95 1.02 -14.18
N ILE A 341 16.87 -0.22 -14.63
CA ILE A 341 16.40 -1.35 -13.82
C ILE A 341 17.28 -1.53 -12.57
N GLU A 342 18.57 -1.26 -12.68
CA GLU A 342 19.55 -1.32 -11.60
C GLU A 342 19.22 -0.35 -10.45
N ASP A 343 18.66 0.83 -10.78
CA ASP A 343 18.25 1.83 -9.80
C ASP A 343 17.08 1.30 -8.97
N LEU A 344 16.20 0.50 -9.59
CA LEU A 344 15.03 -0.11 -8.96
C LEU A 344 15.38 -1.35 -8.13
N LYS A 345 16.52 -2.01 -8.38
CA LYS A 345 16.85 -3.29 -7.75
C LYS A 345 17.12 -3.13 -6.25
N VAL A 346 16.28 -3.72 -5.40
CA VAL A 346 16.44 -3.76 -3.94
C VAL A 346 16.77 -5.18 -3.48
N THR A 347 17.80 -5.31 -2.64
CA THR A 347 18.20 -6.56 -2.00
C THR A 347 17.97 -6.45 -0.50
N PHE A 348 17.27 -7.43 0.09
CA PHE A 348 16.79 -7.37 1.47
C PHE A 348 16.76 -8.74 2.14
N SER A 349 16.79 -8.73 3.47
CA SER A 349 16.68 -9.93 4.30
C SER A 349 15.42 -9.89 5.14
N TYR A 350 14.75 -11.02 5.32
CA TYR A 350 13.52 -11.08 6.11
C TYR A 350 13.70 -11.95 7.35
N LYS A 351 13.26 -11.47 8.51
CA LYS A 351 13.39 -12.19 9.78
C LYS A 351 12.73 -13.56 9.68
N GLY A 352 13.43 -14.60 10.12
CA GLY A 352 12.95 -15.99 10.07
C GLY A 352 13.14 -16.68 8.71
N LYS A 353 13.74 -16.01 7.72
CA LYS A 353 14.10 -16.62 6.44
C LYS A 353 15.62 -16.56 6.24
N PRO A 354 16.29 -17.69 5.96
CA PRO A 354 17.75 -17.73 5.84
C PRO A 354 18.26 -17.13 4.52
N GLN A 355 17.41 -17.08 3.51
CA GLN A 355 17.75 -16.58 2.18
C GLN A 355 17.63 -15.05 2.09
N THR A 356 18.45 -14.46 1.22
CA THR A 356 18.31 -13.07 0.78
C THR A 356 17.32 -13.01 -0.40
N PHE A 357 16.58 -11.90 -0.49
CA PHE A 357 15.60 -11.65 -1.55
C PHE A 357 16.04 -10.47 -2.41
N THR A 358 15.62 -10.50 -3.67
CA THR A 358 15.77 -9.40 -4.61
C THR A 358 14.41 -9.07 -5.21
N ALA A 359 14.12 -7.79 -5.36
CA ALA A 359 12.93 -7.28 -6.04
C ALA A 359 13.25 -5.97 -6.76
N LEU A 360 12.42 -5.56 -7.71
CA LEU A 360 12.43 -4.21 -8.25
C LEU A 360 11.44 -3.36 -7.46
N ALA A 361 11.88 -2.20 -6.96
CA ALA A 361 11.02 -1.32 -6.21
C ALA A 361 11.40 0.15 -6.36
N ASP A 362 10.40 1.01 -6.21
CA ASP A 362 10.58 2.44 -6.15
C ASP A 362 9.57 3.08 -5.20
N ILE A 363 9.77 4.35 -4.90
CA ILE A 363 8.92 5.12 -4.01
C ILE A 363 8.47 6.43 -4.67
N ILE A 364 7.17 6.67 -4.64
CA ILE A 364 6.55 7.95 -4.93
C ILE A 364 6.15 8.59 -3.61
N PHE A 365 6.68 9.77 -3.32
CA PHE A 365 6.27 10.54 -2.15
C PHE A 365 5.15 11.50 -2.49
N ILE A 366 4.08 11.47 -1.70
CA ILE A 366 2.98 12.42 -1.75
C ILE A 366 3.07 13.26 -0.47
N VAL A 367 3.59 14.48 -0.61
CA VAL A 367 3.91 15.35 0.52
C VAL A 367 3.01 16.58 0.47
N LYS A 368 2.37 16.89 1.60
CA LYS A 368 1.56 18.11 1.78
C LYS A 368 2.23 19.05 2.77
#